data_AF-A0A424YV47-F1
#
_entry.id   AF-A0A424YV47-F1
#
_cell.length_a   1.000
_cell.length_b   1.000
_cell.length_c   1.000
_cell.angle_alpha   90.00
_cell.angle_beta   90.00
_cell.angle_gamma   90.00
#
_symmetry.space_group_name_H-M   'P 1'
#
loop_
_entity.id
_entity.type
_entity.pdbx_description
1 polymer ?
#
loop_
_entity_poly.entity_id
_entity_poly.type
_entity_poly.pdbx_seq_one_letter_code
_entity_poly.pdbx_strand_id
1 'polypeptide(L)' 'MPDEWKVTVTVTLKVGGATTRKEAEKAALERLFALMKSGADIPWDTTVVPLKEPRSDEPLFGIKWD' A
#
# COMPACT_ATOMS: atom_id res chain seq x y z
N MET A 1 0.86 7.26 -25.60
CA MET A 1 0.87 6.38 -24.40
C MET A 1 0.58 7.29 -23.21
N PRO A 2 -0.15 6.86 -22.17
CA PRO A 2 -0.38 7.73 -21.02
C PRO A 2 0.93 7.97 -20.28
N ASP A 3 1.17 9.23 -19.91
CA ASP A 3 2.42 9.68 -19.29
C ASP A 3 2.50 9.33 -17.80
N GLU A 4 1.36 9.01 -17.17
CA GLU A 4 1.25 8.67 -15.75
C GLU A 4 0.37 7.44 -15.52
N TRP A 5 0.68 6.68 -14.47
CA TRP A 5 0.01 5.43 -14.10
C TRP A 5 -0.24 5.37 -12.59
N LYS A 6 -1.46 4.98 -12.21
CA LYS A 6 -1.78 4.65 -10.82
C LYS A 6 -1.48 3.17 -10.61
N VAL A 7 -0.55 2.90 -9.70
CA VAL A 7 -0.15 1.55 -9.30
C VAL A 7 -0.62 1.31 -7.88
N THR A 8 -1.49 0.33 -7.69
CA THR A 8 -1.94 -0.13 -6.38
C THR A 8 -1.29 -1.47 -6.08
N VAL A 9 -0.53 -1.55 -5.00
CA VAL A 9 0.09 -2.80 -4.53
C VAL A 9 -0.59 -3.23 -3.23
N THR A 10 -1.17 -4.42 -3.23
CA THR A 10 -1.83 -5.01 -2.06
C THR A 10 -0.99 -6.16 -1.54
N VAL A 11 -0.55 -6.11 -0.29
CA VAL A 11 0.27 -7.17 0.31
C VAL A 11 -0.50 -7.86 1.44
N THR A 12 -0.58 -9.18 1.40
CA THR A 12 -1.16 -9.97 2.50
C THR A 12 -0.07 -10.68 3.28
N LEU A 13 0.17 -10.26 4.52
CA LEU A 13 1.21 -10.83 5.39
C LEU A 13 0.60 -11.48 6.63
N LYS A 14 1.08 -12.69 6.95
CA LYS A 14 0.82 -13.31 8.24
C LYS A 14 1.80 -12.76 9.27
N VAL A 15 1.27 -12.14 10.32
CA VAL A 15 2.04 -11.60 11.44
C VAL A 15 1.64 -12.30 12.73
N GLY A 16 2.62 -12.57 13.59
CA GLY A 16 2.42 -13.18 14.91
C GLY A 16 2.77 -12.21 16.02
N GLY A 17 2.31 -12.50 17.24
CA GLY A 17 2.72 -11.76 18.45
C GLY A 17 2.08 -10.37 18.61
N ALA A 18 1.09 -10.01 17.80
CA ALA A 18 0.32 -8.78 17.99
C ALA A 18 -0.96 -9.04 18.80
N THR A 19 -1.19 -8.22 19.82
CA THR A 19 -2.41 -8.25 20.65
C THR A 19 -3.37 -7.13 20.31
N THR A 20 -2.88 -6.09 19.60
CA THR A 20 -3.69 -4.97 19.13
C THR A 20 -3.54 -4.76 17.62
N ARG A 21 -4.50 -4.05 17.02
CA ARG A 21 -4.44 -3.67 15.61
C ARG A 21 -3.15 -2.90 15.27
N LYS A 22 -2.75 -1.95 16.12
CA LYS A 22 -1.56 -1.11 15.90
C LYS A 22 -0.26 -1.93 15.97
N GLU A 23 -0.20 -2.92 16.86
CA GLU A 23 0.91 -3.86 16.92
C GLU A 23 0.96 -4.75 15.67
N ALA A 24 -0.20 -5.19 15.16
CA ALA A 24 -0.27 -5.99 13.95
C ALA A 24 0.17 -5.19 12.71
N GLU A 25 -0.24 -3.92 12.61
CA GLU A 25 0.19 -3.00 11.55
C GLU A 25 1.70 -2.78 11.58
N LYS A 26 2.27 -2.51 12.76
CA LYS A 26 3.73 -2.35 12.93
C LYS A 26 4.48 -3.62 12.54
N ALA A 27 4.05 -4.78 13.04
CA ALA A 27 4.67 -6.07 12.73
C ALA A 27 4.58 -6.41 11.24
N ALA A 28 3.48 -6.03 10.57
CA ALA A 28 3.30 -6.24 9.14
C ALA A 28 4.28 -5.38 8.33
N LEU A 29 4.44 -4.10 8.70
CA LEU A 29 5.39 -3.20 8.06
C LEU A 29 6.83 -3.67 8.26
N GLU A 30 7.22 -4.04 9.48
CA GLU A 30 8.57 -4.57 9.76
C GLU A 30 8.86 -5.82 8.94
N ARG A 31 7.90 -6.74 8.84
CA ARG A 31 8.03 -7.94 8.00
C ARG A 31 8.14 -7.60 6.52
N LEU A 32 7.34 -6.65 6.02
CA LEU A 32 7.41 -6.19 4.63
C LEU A 32 8.78 -5.60 4.32
N PHE A 33 9.30 -4.72 5.18
CA PHE A 33 10.64 -4.14 5.02
C PHE A 33 11.73 -5.21 5.01
N ALA A 34 11.62 -6.23 5.87
CA ALA A 34 12.57 -7.34 5.88
C ALA A 34 12.55 -8.13 4.57
N LEU A 35 11.37 -8.45 4.03
CA LEU A 35 11.23 -9.15 2.75
C LEU A 35 11.76 -8.33 1.57
N MET A 36 11.50 -7.01 1.55
CA MET A 36 12.04 -6.12 0.51
C MET A 36 13.57 -6.06 0.55
N LYS A 37 14.17 -6.06 1.74
CA LYS A 37 15.63 -6.06 1.90
C LYS A 37 16.28 -7.38 1.52
N SER A 38 15.61 -8.50 1.79
CA SER A 38 16.14 -9.82 1.43
C SER A 38 15.97 -10.16 -0.04
N GLY A 39 15.16 -9.40 -0.79
CA GLY A 39 14.78 -9.74 -2.16
C GLY A 39 13.97 -11.04 -2.26
N ALA A 40 13.40 -11.49 -1.14
CA ALA A 40 12.54 -12.66 -1.12
C ALA A 40 11.23 -12.34 -1.87
N ASP A 41 10.59 -13.39 -2.38
CA ASP A 41 9.30 -13.25 -3.04
C ASP A 41 8.25 -12.70 -2.07
N ILE A 42 7.57 -11.62 -2.48
CA ILE A 42 6.56 -10.93 -1.67
C ILE A 42 5.20 -11.26 -2.27
N PRO A 43 4.26 -11.84 -1.50
CA PRO A 43 2.93 -12.17 -2.00
C PRO A 43 2.09 -10.89 -2.11
N TRP A 44 2.34 -10.10 -3.15
CA TRP A 44 1.56 -8.93 -3.50
C TRP A 44 0.69 -9.18 -4.72
N ASP A 45 -0.44 -8.50 -4.75
CA ASP A 45 -1.25 -8.29 -5.94
C ASP A 45 -1.05 -6.86 -6.43
N THR A 46 -0.93 -6.68 -7.74
CA THR A 46 -0.68 -5.36 -8.34
C THR A 46 -1.76 -5.03 -9.34
N THR A 47 -2.43 -3.90 -9.13
CA THR A 47 -3.36 -3.32 -10.09
C THR A 47 -2.75 -2.06 -10.71
N VAL A 48 -2.65 -2.01 -12.03
CA VAL A 48 -2.08 -0.87 -12.77
C VAL A 48 -3.14 -0.28 -13.70
N VAL A 49 -3.44 1.01 -13.54
CA VAL A 49 -4.39 1.72 -14.40
C VAL A 49 -3.77 3.02 -14.91
N PRO A 50 -4.01 3.41 -16.17
CA PRO A 50 -3.49 4.66 -16.71
C PRO A 50 -4.19 5.85 -16.02
N LEU A 51 -3.40 6.82 -15.56
CA LEU A 51 -3.93 8.11 -15.10
C LEU A 51 -4.31 8.91 -16.33
N LYS A 52 -5.56 8.77 -16.76
CA LYS A 52 -6.18 9.72 -17.69
C LYS A 52 -6.68 10.87 -16.84
N GLU A 53 -5.94 11.95 -16.71
CA GLU A 53 -6.50 13.14 -16.05
C GLU A 53 -6.58 14.32 -17.02
N PRO A 54 -7.52 15.23 -16.73
CA PRO A 54 -7.03 16.49 -16.20
C PRO A 54 -7.65 16.77 -14.83
N ARG A 55 -6.77 17.00 -13.85
CA ARG A 55 -6.98 17.83 -12.65
C ARG A 55 -8.45 17.91 -12.21
N SER A 56 -8.90 16.99 -11.37
CA SER A 56 -10.09 17.30 -10.58
C SER A 56 -9.69 18.32 -9.52
N ASP A 57 -10.26 19.53 -9.62
CA ASP A 57 -10.30 20.50 -8.51
C ASP A 57 -11.18 20.00 -7.35
N GLU A 58 -11.74 18.79 -7.42
CA GLU A 58 -12.37 18.15 -6.28
C GLU A 58 -11.29 17.69 -5.31
N PRO A 59 -11.28 18.21 -4.07
CA PRO A 59 -10.41 17.66 -3.05
C PRO A 59 -10.77 16.19 -2.90
N LEU A 60 -9.75 15.33 -2.79
CA LEU A 60 -9.88 13.95 -2.31
C LEU A 60 -10.39 14.00 -0.86
N PHE A 61 -11.67 14.36 -0.68
CA PHE A 61 -12.33 14.50 0.60
C PHE A 61 -12.58 13.11 1.16
N GLY A 62 -11.68 12.66 2.04
CA GLY A 62 -11.85 11.44 2.82
C GLY A 62 -11.20 11.48 4.20
N ILE A 63 -10.41 12.51 4.52
CA ILE A 63 -9.84 12.68 5.87
C ILE A 63 -10.13 14.09 6.35
N LYS A 64 -11.17 14.23 7.17
CA LYS A 64 -11.25 15.32 8.13
C LYS A 64 -10.27 14.98 9.25
N TRP A 65 -9.30 15.86 9.48
CA TRP A 65 -8.56 15.88 10.73
C TRP A 65 -9.37 16.77 11.68
N ASP A 66 -9.84 16.21 12.80
CA ASP A 66 -10.17 16.97 14.01
C ASP A 66 -8.88 17.30 14.77
#